data_AF-A0A1F8N014-F1
#
_entry.id   AF-A0A1F8N014-F1
#
_cell.length_a   1.000
_cell.length_b   1.000
_cell.length_c   1.000
_cell.angle_alpha   90.00
_cell.angle_beta   90.00
_cell.angle_gamma   90.00
#
_symmetry.space_group_name_H-M   'P 1'
#
loop_
_entity.id
_entity.type
_entity.pdbx_description
1 polymer ?
#
loop_
_entity_poly.entity_id
_entity_poly.type
_entity_poly.pdbx_seq_one_letter_code
_entity_poly.pdbx_strand_id
1 'polypeptide(L)'
;MKKHAKLIADLLTQARMILGLAIAGLGALRGRDALPQVVVAVIVSWITDFLDGPLARSAPDQPQTWTGKHDAEAELATSCGLGLYLVFSRYVAAWIGLGVLLLTLVLWFFHSRAFGWPFYAVPYTLLIATALRLVPLLGWALIAYLLVALVLRYQRVKEEYLPEFFDAVRNLSV
;
A
#
# COMPACT_ATOMS: atom_id res chain seq x y z
N MET A 1 -6.00 18.67 -22.21
CA MET A 1 -6.43 17.55 -21.36
C MET A 1 -5.28 16.58 -20.99
N LYS A 2 -4.46 16.07 -21.92
CA LYS A 2 -3.40 15.07 -21.64
C LYS A 2 -2.34 15.45 -20.57
N LYS A 3 -1.93 16.73 -20.48
CA LYS A 3 -1.00 17.21 -19.43
C LYS A 3 -1.58 17.16 -18.01
N HIS A 4 -2.89 17.32 -17.86
CA HIS A 4 -3.52 17.39 -16.54
C HIS A 4 -3.68 15.99 -15.94
N ALA A 5 -3.92 14.97 -16.77
CA ALA A 5 -4.02 13.57 -16.32
C ALA A 5 -2.72 13.07 -15.64
N LYS A 6 -1.55 13.41 -16.18
CA LYS A 6 -0.25 13.06 -15.59
C LYS A 6 0.05 13.84 -14.30
N LEU A 7 -0.27 15.14 -14.27
CA LEU A 7 -0.16 15.94 -13.06
C LEU A 7 -1.05 15.38 -11.94
N ILE A 8 -2.27 14.97 -12.27
CA ILE A 8 -3.18 14.33 -11.31
C ILE A 8 -2.55 13.03 -10.79
N ALA A 9 -2.02 12.17 -11.66
CA ALA A 9 -1.35 10.94 -11.23
C ALA A 9 -0.17 11.22 -10.27
N ASP A 10 0.69 12.19 -10.60
CA ASP A 10 1.83 12.56 -9.74
C ASP A 10 1.36 13.10 -8.37
N LEU A 11 0.29 13.91 -8.36
CA LEU A 11 -0.31 14.42 -7.12
C LEU A 11 -0.94 13.30 -6.28
N LEU A 12 -1.57 12.30 -6.91
CA LEU A 12 -2.15 11.15 -6.21
C LEU A 12 -1.06 10.29 -5.55
N THR A 13 0.07 10.06 -6.23
CA THR A 13 1.22 9.35 -5.65
C THR A 13 1.84 10.14 -4.49
N GLN A 14 2.01 11.46 -4.63
CA GLN A 14 2.48 12.30 -3.52
C GLN A 14 1.52 12.31 -2.33
N ALA A 15 0.21 12.37 -2.61
CA ALA A 15 -0.81 12.29 -1.57
C ALA A 15 -0.72 10.98 -0.78
N ARG A 16 -0.42 9.84 -1.44
CA ARG A 16 -0.21 8.55 -0.75
C ARG A 16 0.99 8.57 0.20
N MET A 17 2.12 9.17 -0.19
CA MET A 17 3.25 9.34 0.73
C MET A 17 2.88 10.19 1.95
N ILE A 18 2.14 11.30 1.73
CA ILE A 18 1.65 12.16 2.82
C ILE A 18 0.67 11.40 3.71
N LEU A 19 -0.22 10.59 3.13
CA LEU A 19 -1.15 9.74 3.87
C LEU A 19 -0.41 8.73 4.76
N GLY A 20 0.68 8.12 4.28
CA GLY A 20 1.52 7.24 5.11
C GLY A 20 2.04 7.96 6.36
N LEU A 21 2.57 9.18 6.21
CA LEU A 21 3.01 9.99 7.35
C LEU A 21 1.86 10.38 8.27
N ALA A 22 0.71 10.76 7.70
CA ALA A 22 -0.49 11.11 8.46
C ALA A 22 -1.02 9.92 9.28
N ILE A 23 -1.02 8.71 8.71
CA ILE A 23 -1.44 7.48 9.40
C ILE A 23 -0.52 7.20 10.60
N ALA A 24 0.81 7.31 10.43
CA ALA A 24 1.74 7.17 11.55
C ALA A 24 1.49 8.22 12.63
N GLY A 25 1.29 9.49 12.23
CA GLY A 25 0.98 10.60 13.13
C GLY A 25 -0.33 10.39 13.91
N LEU A 26 -1.37 9.86 13.27
CA LEU A 26 -2.62 9.48 13.93
C LEU A 26 -2.38 8.43 15.02
N GLY A 27 -1.51 7.45 14.77
CA GLY A 27 -1.12 6.46 15.77
C GLY A 27 -0.39 7.07 16.95
N ALA A 28 0.55 7.98 16.69
CA ALA A 28 1.32 8.65 17.74
C ALA A 28 0.45 9.58 18.61
N LEU A 29 -0.48 10.32 17.99
CA LEU A 29 -1.27 11.36 18.66
C LEU A 29 -2.55 10.83 19.31
N ARG A 30 -3.20 9.84 18.69
CA ARG A 30 -4.54 9.38 19.08
C ARG A 30 -4.60 7.88 19.36
N GLY A 31 -3.56 7.12 19.00
CA GLY A 31 -3.52 5.67 19.20
C GLY A 31 -4.73 4.96 18.62
N ARG A 32 -5.36 4.12 19.44
CA ARG A 32 -6.49 3.25 19.05
C ARG A 32 -7.72 4.02 18.59
N ASP A 33 -7.95 5.21 19.13
CA ASP A 33 -9.13 6.02 18.80
C ASP A 33 -9.12 6.55 17.35
N ALA A 34 -7.96 6.50 16.69
CA ALA A 34 -7.83 6.86 15.28
C ALA A 34 -8.15 5.73 14.30
N LEU A 35 -8.54 4.53 14.77
CA LEU A 35 -8.77 3.37 13.90
C LEU A 35 -9.73 3.66 12.73
N PRO A 36 -10.93 4.28 12.93
CA PRO A 36 -11.80 4.61 11.82
C PRO A 36 -11.16 5.53 10.78
N GLN A 37 -10.43 6.55 11.24
CA GLN A 37 -9.75 7.53 10.38
C GLN A 37 -8.63 6.87 9.58
N VAL A 38 -7.87 5.96 10.21
CA VAL A 38 -6.82 5.20 9.54
C VAL A 38 -7.40 4.26 8.48
N VAL A 39 -8.50 3.56 8.78
CA VAL A 39 -9.16 2.71 7.78
C VAL A 39 -9.66 3.53 6.59
N VAL A 40 -10.30 4.68 6.83
CA VAL A 40 -10.72 5.59 5.76
C VAL A 40 -9.52 6.09 4.95
N ALA A 41 -8.43 6.48 5.61
CA ALA A 41 -7.20 6.93 4.94
C ALA A 41 -6.60 5.83 4.05
N VAL A 42 -6.63 4.57 4.49
CA VAL A 42 -6.18 3.43 3.69
C VAL A 42 -7.10 3.18 2.49
N ILE A 43 -8.42 3.23 2.67
CA ILE A 43 -9.38 3.11 1.56
C ILE A 43 -9.14 4.22 0.53
N VAL A 44 -8.96 5.47 0.97
CA VAL A 44 -8.65 6.59 0.08
C VAL A 44 -7.35 6.34 -0.66
N SER A 45 -6.28 5.93 0.05
CA SER A 45 -4.98 5.59 -0.57
C SER A 45 -5.11 4.50 -1.64
N TRP A 46 -5.89 3.46 -1.36
CA TRP A 46 -6.12 2.40 -2.33
C TRP A 46 -6.94 2.87 -3.54
N ILE A 47 -7.99 3.68 -3.33
CA ILE A 47 -8.78 4.24 -4.45
C ILE A 47 -7.91 5.13 -5.35
N THR A 48 -7.02 5.94 -4.77
CA THR A 48 -6.14 6.81 -5.56
C THR A 48 -5.13 6.01 -6.38
N ASP A 49 -4.60 4.92 -5.83
CA ASP A 49 -3.82 3.90 -6.55
C ASP A 49 -4.62 3.18 -7.65
N PHE A 50 -5.91 2.97 -7.42
CA PHE A 50 -6.73 2.33 -8.45
C PHE A 50 -6.85 3.21 -9.71
N LEU A 51 -6.89 4.52 -9.51
CA LEU A 51 -7.15 5.53 -10.55
C LEU A 51 -5.89 6.01 -11.27
N ASP A 52 -4.72 6.01 -10.64
CA ASP A 52 -3.50 6.57 -11.23
C ASP A 52 -3.00 5.76 -12.45
N GLY A 53 -3.09 4.43 -12.43
CA GLY A 53 -2.63 3.55 -13.51
C GLY A 53 -3.39 3.80 -14.82
N PRO A 54 -4.75 3.77 -14.83
CA PRO A 54 -5.54 4.16 -15.99
C PRO A 54 -5.25 5.59 -16.47
N LEU A 55 -5.09 6.54 -15.54
CA LEU A 55 -4.80 7.94 -15.86
C LEU A 55 -3.42 8.10 -16.52
N ALA A 56 -2.39 7.42 -16.03
CA ALA A 56 -1.04 7.42 -16.60
C ALA A 56 -1.01 6.80 -18.01
N ARG A 57 -1.78 5.72 -18.23
CA ARG A 57 -1.88 5.03 -19.54
C ARG A 57 -2.69 5.79 -20.59
N SER A 58 -3.52 6.76 -20.19
CA SER A 58 -4.29 7.59 -21.14
C SER A 58 -3.43 8.55 -21.98
N ALA A 59 -2.13 8.67 -21.69
CA ALA A 59 -1.19 9.54 -22.41
C ALA A 59 0.16 8.84 -22.71
N PRO A 60 0.18 7.87 -23.66
CA PRO A 60 1.36 7.05 -23.98
C PRO A 60 2.52 7.81 -24.65
N ASP A 61 2.25 8.92 -25.35
CA ASP A 61 3.26 9.67 -26.13
C ASP A 61 4.19 10.59 -25.31
N GLN A 62 4.18 10.48 -23.98
CA GLN A 62 4.99 11.34 -23.10
C GLN A 62 5.88 10.47 -22.20
N PRO A 63 7.13 10.88 -21.94
CA PRO A 63 8.11 10.09 -21.19
C PRO A 63 7.60 9.63 -19.81
N GLN A 64 8.22 8.56 -19.32
CA GLN A 64 7.93 7.91 -18.03
C GLN A 64 7.76 8.98 -16.94
N THR A 65 6.57 9.03 -16.31
CA THR A 65 6.25 10.04 -15.28
C THR A 65 6.92 9.71 -13.96
N TRP A 66 7.05 10.73 -13.10
CA TRP A 66 7.54 10.56 -11.74
C TRP A 66 6.70 9.52 -10.98
N THR A 67 5.38 9.49 -11.21
CA THR A 67 4.43 8.45 -10.74
C THR A 67 4.96 7.04 -11.03
N GLY A 68 5.23 6.70 -12.31
CA GLY A 68 5.62 5.34 -12.69
C GLY A 68 6.97 4.90 -12.12
N LYS A 69 7.80 5.85 -11.67
CA LYS A 69 9.08 5.57 -11.02
C LYS A 69 8.95 5.43 -9.50
N HIS A 70 8.01 6.15 -8.87
CA HIS A 70 7.88 6.29 -7.42
C HIS A 70 6.61 5.66 -6.82
N ASP A 71 5.79 5.00 -7.64
CA ASP A 71 4.53 4.38 -7.23
C ASP A 71 4.74 3.36 -6.10
N ALA A 72 5.74 2.50 -6.30
CA ALA A 72 6.11 1.46 -5.36
C ALA A 72 6.62 2.08 -4.02
N GLU A 73 7.34 3.19 -4.09
CA GLU A 73 7.80 3.96 -2.93
C GLU A 73 6.63 4.59 -2.16
N ALA A 74 5.57 5.02 -2.85
CA ALA A 74 4.37 5.57 -2.21
C ALA A 74 3.54 4.48 -1.49
N GLU A 75 3.44 3.29 -2.08
CA GLU A 75 2.85 2.12 -1.42
C GLU A 75 3.64 1.70 -0.18
N LEU A 76 4.98 1.67 -0.30
CA LEU A 76 5.88 1.40 0.82
C LEU A 76 5.69 2.44 1.94
N ALA A 77 5.63 3.73 1.62
CA ALA A 77 5.42 4.78 2.60
C ALA A 77 4.09 4.61 3.37
N THR A 78 3.02 4.23 2.65
CA THR A 78 1.72 3.94 3.26
C THR A 78 1.79 2.71 4.17
N SER A 79 2.45 1.63 3.72
CA SER A 79 2.65 0.41 4.51
C SER A 79 3.47 0.67 5.77
N CYS A 80 4.57 1.43 5.66
CA CYS A 80 5.39 1.83 6.80
C CYS A 80 4.60 2.67 7.80
N GLY A 81 3.85 3.65 7.29
CA GLY A 81 2.97 4.50 8.09
C GLY A 81 1.95 3.67 8.88
N LEU A 82 1.35 2.69 8.23
CA LEU A 82 0.40 1.76 8.84
C LEU A 82 1.06 0.84 9.89
N GLY A 83 2.25 0.32 9.61
CA GLY A 83 3.01 -0.46 10.58
C GLY A 83 3.33 0.34 11.84
N LEU A 84 3.76 1.59 11.68
CA LEU A 84 3.99 2.51 12.81
C LEU A 84 2.70 2.79 13.58
N TYR A 85 1.58 3.00 12.89
CA TYR A 85 0.27 3.16 13.52
C TYR A 85 -0.09 1.96 14.41
N LEU A 86 0.10 0.72 13.90
CA LEU A 86 -0.20 -0.50 14.65
C LEU A 86 0.67 -0.65 15.90
N VAL A 87 1.94 -0.21 15.82
CA VAL A 87 2.87 -0.16 16.95
C VAL A 87 2.45 0.90 17.97
N PHE A 88 2.27 2.15 17.55
CA PHE A 88 1.92 3.26 18.44
C PHE A 88 0.56 3.06 19.13
N SER A 89 -0.39 2.47 18.41
CA SER A 89 -1.72 2.11 18.94
C SER A 89 -1.72 0.84 19.78
N ARG A 90 -0.56 0.18 19.95
CA ARG A 90 -0.39 -1.05 20.73
C ARG A 90 -1.31 -2.19 20.26
N TYR A 91 -1.61 -2.26 18.96
CA TYR A 91 -2.26 -3.43 18.36
C TYR A 91 -1.26 -4.56 18.12
N VAL A 92 0.01 -4.19 17.91
CA VAL A 92 1.14 -5.11 17.75
C VAL A 92 2.20 -4.76 18.79
N ALA A 93 2.88 -5.77 19.34
CA ALA A 93 4.02 -5.53 20.21
C ALA A 93 5.11 -4.76 19.46
N ALA A 94 5.69 -3.74 20.08
CA ALA A 94 6.60 -2.81 19.40
C ALA A 94 7.78 -3.52 18.72
N TRP A 95 8.39 -4.51 19.37
CA TRP A 95 9.50 -5.27 18.80
C TRP A 95 9.10 -6.08 17.55
N ILE A 96 7.88 -6.64 17.52
CA ILE A 96 7.35 -7.36 16.35
C ILE A 96 7.12 -6.38 15.21
N GLY A 97 6.38 -5.29 15.48
CA GLY A 97 6.02 -4.33 14.44
C GLY A 97 7.25 -3.62 13.86
N LEU A 98 8.20 -3.20 14.71
CA LEU A 98 9.47 -2.64 14.26
C LEU A 98 10.33 -3.67 13.53
N GLY A 99 10.35 -4.93 13.97
CA GLY A 99 11.05 -6.01 13.28
C GLY A 99 10.52 -6.24 11.86
N VAL A 100 9.19 -6.29 11.68
CA VAL A 100 8.56 -6.41 10.35
C VAL A 100 8.85 -5.18 9.48
N LEU A 101 8.79 -3.97 10.05
CA LEU A 101 9.13 -2.74 9.32
C LEU A 101 10.59 -2.75 8.84
N LEU A 102 11.53 -3.07 9.73
CA LEU A 102 12.94 -3.16 9.39
C LEU A 102 13.20 -4.21 8.33
N LEU A 103 12.59 -5.40 8.45
CA LEU A 103 12.71 -6.45 7.45
C LEU A 103 12.17 -6.01 6.09
N THR A 104 11.01 -5.34 6.08
CA THR A 104 10.41 -4.79 4.85
C THR A 104 11.35 -3.80 4.18
N LEU A 105 11.94 -2.87 4.95
CA LEU A 105 12.89 -1.88 4.42
C LEU A 105 14.19 -2.55 3.92
N VAL A 106 14.74 -3.51 4.66
CA VAL A 106 15.94 -4.24 4.23
C VAL A 106 15.69 -4.99 2.93
N LEU A 107 14.60 -5.74 2.82
CA LEU A 107 14.27 -6.46 1.59
C LEU A 107 14.02 -5.51 0.41
N TRP A 108 13.40 -4.37 0.68
CA TRP A 108 13.16 -3.34 -0.33
C TRP A 108 14.45 -2.76 -0.91
N PHE A 109 15.44 -2.44 -0.06
CA PHE A 109 16.67 -1.79 -0.49
C PHE A 109 17.74 -2.77 -1.01
N PHE A 110 17.78 -4.01 -0.50
CA PHE A 110 18.92 -4.91 -0.72
C PHE A 110 18.63 -6.15 -1.60
N HIS A 111 17.38 -6.43 -1.97
CA HIS A 111 17.05 -7.64 -2.74
C HIS A 111 16.25 -7.34 -4.01
N SER A 112 14.93 -7.39 -3.93
CA SER A 112 14.04 -7.14 -5.06
C SER A 112 12.69 -6.68 -4.54
N ARG A 113 12.05 -5.77 -5.28
CA ARG A 113 10.71 -5.25 -4.96
C ARG A 113 9.69 -6.40 -4.82
N ALA A 114 9.83 -7.46 -5.62
CA ALA A 114 8.99 -8.65 -5.58
C ALA A 114 9.10 -9.45 -4.27
N PHE A 115 10.29 -9.52 -3.66
CA PHE A 115 10.49 -10.28 -2.43
C PHE A 115 10.02 -9.53 -1.17
N GLY A 116 9.98 -8.20 -1.22
CA GLY A 116 9.36 -7.37 -0.18
C GLY A 116 7.83 -7.44 -0.17
N TRP A 117 7.23 -7.95 -1.25
CA TRP A 117 5.78 -7.94 -1.47
C TRP A 117 4.96 -8.66 -0.37
N PRO A 118 5.35 -9.84 0.13
CA PRO A 118 4.61 -10.46 1.24
C PRO A 118 4.69 -9.64 2.55
N PHE A 119 5.80 -8.93 2.79
CA PHE A 119 6.06 -8.25 4.06
C PHE A 119 5.39 -6.87 4.13
N TYR A 120 5.33 -6.11 3.03
CA TYR A 120 4.57 -4.84 3.02
C TYR A 120 3.05 -5.08 3.15
N ALA A 121 2.55 -6.29 2.82
CA ALA A 121 1.13 -6.65 2.97
C ALA A 121 0.73 -6.95 4.44
N VAL A 122 1.71 -7.21 5.32
CA VAL A 122 1.45 -7.59 6.72
C VAL A 122 0.71 -6.48 7.49
N PRO A 123 1.14 -5.20 7.47
CA PRO A 123 0.41 -4.12 8.14
C PRO A 123 -1.05 -4.00 7.68
N TYR A 124 -1.32 -4.16 6.38
CA TYR A 124 -2.69 -4.13 5.85
C TYR A 124 -3.53 -5.30 6.35
N THR A 125 -2.96 -6.50 6.36
CA THR A 125 -3.64 -7.70 6.86
C THR A 125 -4.04 -7.55 8.33
N LEU A 126 -3.12 -7.03 9.14
CA LEU A 126 -3.36 -6.77 10.56
C LEU A 126 -4.40 -5.65 10.76
N LEU A 127 -4.37 -4.59 9.95
CA LEU A 127 -5.39 -3.55 9.97
C LEU A 127 -6.78 -4.13 9.66
N ILE A 128 -6.92 -4.92 8.61
CA ILE A 128 -8.19 -5.56 8.23
C ILE A 128 -8.71 -6.42 9.36
N ALA A 129 -7.87 -7.29 9.92
CA ALA A 129 -8.26 -8.16 11.04
C ALA A 129 -8.70 -7.33 12.27
N THR A 130 -8.01 -6.22 12.55
CA THR A 130 -8.35 -5.31 13.66
C THR A 130 -9.65 -4.55 13.38
N ALA A 131 -9.83 -4.05 12.15
CA ALA A 131 -11.01 -3.31 11.72
C ALA A 131 -12.26 -4.20 11.70
N LEU A 132 -12.17 -5.44 11.23
CA LEU A 132 -13.27 -6.41 11.26
C LEU A 132 -13.76 -6.69 12.69
N ARG A 133 -12.87 -6.61 13.69
CA ARG A 133 -13.21 -6.84 15.10
C ARG A 133 -13.76 -5.59 15.79
N LEU A 134 -13.17 -4.42 15.53
CA LEU A 134 -13.42 -3.21 16.32
C LEU A 134 -14.34 -2.20 15.61
N VAL A 135 -14.32 -2.17 14.28
CA VAL A 135 -15.13 -1.26 13.46
C VAL A 135 -15.65 -2.04 12.23
N PRO A 136 -16.52 -3.04 12.44
CA PRO A 136 -16.80 -4.09 11.46
C PRO A 136 -17.31 -3.57 10.11
N LEU A 137 -18.11 -2.49 10.11
CA LEU A 137 -18.57 -1.86 8.88
C LEU A 137 -17.40 -1.43 7.98
N LEU A 138 -16.39 -0.79 8.56
CA LEU A 138 -15.19 -0.36 7.84
C LEU A 138 -14.27 -1.54 7.52
N GLY A 139 -14.19 -2.55 8.39
CA GLY A 139 -13.47 -3.79 8.10
C GLY A 139 -14.03 -4.52 6.87
N TRP A 140 -15.36 -4.62 6.76
CA TRP A 140 -16.01 -5.19 5.58
C TRP A 140 -15.85 -4.33 4.33
N ALA A 141 -15.81 -3.00 4.48
CA ALA A 141 -15.51 -2.10 3.37
C ALA A 141 -14.11 -2.35 2.78
N LEU A 142 -13.09 -2.62 3.62
CA LEU A 142 -11.75 -3.01 3.16
C LEU A 142 -11.79 -4.34 2.37
N ILE A 143 -12.51 -5.34 2.88
CA ILE A 143 -12.67 -6.64 2.20
C ILE A 143 -13.39 -6.46 0.86
N ALA A 144 -14.50 -5.73 0.84
CA ALA A 144 -15.26 -5.45 -0.38
C ALA A 144 -14.40 -4.73 -1.41
N TYR A 145 -13.59 -3.75 -0.99
CA TYR A 145 -12.64 -3.08 -1.86
C TYR A 145 -11.64 -4.07 -2.47
N LEU A 146 -11.01 -4.93 -1.67
CA LEU A 146 -10.04 -5.92 -2.16
C LEU A 146 -10.67 -6.89 -3.16
N LEU A 147 -11.91 -7.34 -2.91
CA LEU A 147 -12.63 -8.20 -3.84
C LEU A 147 -12.92 -7.51 -5.17
N VAL A 148 -13.39 -6.26 -5.13
CA VAL A 148 -13.62 -5.45 -6.34
C VAL A 148 -12.31 -5.22 -7.09
N ALA A 149 -11.24 -4.84 -6.40
CA ALA A 149 -9.93 -4.62 -7.00
C ALA A 149 -9.39 -5.91 -7.66
N LEU A 150 -9.54 -7.06 -6.99
CA LEU A 150 -9.15 -8.36 -7.52
C LEU A 150 -9.95 -8.72 -8.78
N VAL A 151 -11.27 -8.53 -8.78
CA VAL A 151 -12.12 -8.82 -9.95
C VAL A 151 -11.74 -7.91 -11.12
N LEU A 152 -11.57 -6.61 -10.87
CA LEU A 152 -11.24 -5.63 -11.92
C LEU A 152 -9.81 -5.79 -12.47
N ARG A 153 -8.86 -6.27 -11.65
CA ARG A 153 -7.45 -6.48 -12.05
C ARG A 153 -7.10 -7.96 -12.26
N TYR A 154 -8.09 -8.85 -12.30
CA TYR A 154 -7.87 -10.30 -12.33
C TYR A 154 -6.94 -10.76 -13.47
N GLN A 155 -7.14 -10.22 -14.68
CA GLN A 155 -6.29 -10.55 -15.83
C GLN A 155 -4.83 -10.17 -15.58
N ARG A 156 -4.58 -8.98 -15.03
CA ARG A 156 -3.22 -8.52 -14.72
C ARG A 156 -2.58 -9.31 -13.58
N VAL A 157 -3.34 -9.68 -12.56
CA VAL A 157 -2.88 -10.59 -11.49
C VAL A 157 -2.40 -11.91 -12.06
N LYS A 158 -3.15 -12.47 -13.01
CA LYS A 158 -2.83 -13.75 -13.63
C LYS A 158 -1.63 -13.67 -14.58
N GLU A 159 -1.52 -12.59 -15.35
CA GLU A 159 -0.58 -12.49 -16.48
C GLU A 159 0.74 -11.77 -16.14
N GLU A 160 0.75 -10.85 -15.18
CA GLU A 160 1.94 -10.07 -14.80
C GLU A 160 2.42 -10.45 -13.40
N TYR A 161 1.59 -10.28 -12.38
CA TYR A 161 2.03 -10.36 -10.98
C TYR A 161 2.40 -11.78 -10.51
N LEU A 162 1.62 -12.80 -10.89
CA LEU A 162 1.92 -14.19 -10.50
C LEU A 162 3.22 -14.71 -11.14
N PRO A 163 3.45 -14.56 -12.47
CA PRO A 163 4.72 -14.94 -13.09
C PRO A 163 5.93 -14.25 -12.47
N GLU A 164 5.88 -12.92 -12.28
CA GLU A 164 6.99 -12.16 -11.68
C GLU A 164 7.36 -12.65 -10.27
N PHE A 165 6.36 -12.97 -9.45
CA PHE A 165 6.59 -13.52 -8.11
C PHE A 165 7.28 -14.89 -8.18
N PHE A 166 6.80 -15.81 -9.01
CA PHE A 166 7.40 -17.15 -9.13
C PHE A 166 8.81 -17.10 -9.72
N ASP A 167 9.08 -16.19 -10.65
CA ASP A 167 10.41 -15.99 -11.21
C ASP A 167 11.37 -15.41 -10.16
N ALA A 168 10.92 -14.45 -9.35
CA ALA A 168 11.71 -13.93 -8.23
C ALA A 168 12.06 -15.02 -7.20
N VAL A 169 11.10 -15.89 -6.86
CA VAL A 169 11.34 -17.03 -5.96
C VAL A 169 12.32 -18.03 -6.56
N ARG A 170 12.21 -18.33 -7.86
CA ARG A 170 13.11 -19.26 -8.55
C ARG A 170 14.55 -18.75 -8.57
N ASN A 171 14.74 -17.45 -8.77
CA ASN A 171 16.07 -16.83 -8.81
C ASN A 171 16.77 -16.74 -7.45
N LEU A 172 16.08 -17.00 -6.33
CA LEU A 172 16.69 -17.16 -5.01
C LEU A 172 17.16 -18.58 -4.70
N SER A 173 16.79 -19.57 -5.52
CA SER A 173 17.13 -20.99 -5.31
C SER A 173 18.42 -21.46 -6.00
N VAL A 174 19.24 -20.51 -6.48
CA VAL A 174 20.58 -20.71 -7.06
C VAL A 174 21.60 -20.03 -6.17
#